data_AF-A0A9D4Q0K0-F1
#
_entry.id   AF-A0A9D4Q0K0-F1
#
_cell.length_a   1.000
_cell.length_b   1.000
_cell.length_c   1.000
_cell.angle_alpha   90.00
_cell.angle_beta   90.00
_cell.angle_gamma   90.00
#
_symmetry.space_group_name_H-M   'P 1'
#
loop_
_entity.id
_entity.type
_entity.pdbx_description
1 polymer ?
#
loop_
_entity_poly.entity_id
_entity_poly.type
_entity_poly.pdbx_seq_one_letter_code
_entity_poly.pdbx_strand_id
1 'polypeptide(L)'
;MTVDTNPFEAGLGPFVRMKKPADFVGKAALQEILREGLTRKLVHLTVDAEDVDPEGNESVWCSDKVVGYTTSGSYGVQAEQSLAMAYLPMYLAIPGSEVQVELLGKLCRATVLPSAPVAVQSVQGQVNGVGSFTAVVVVDENRVAGHIRTGRVPADDHFGGVHFLVQFEHVLGELQVNRDFILRLVVGHAEAVCHFHASLLVGAQQGANDALSAVVSSLVGVNNGEQYYGIQQPSLRNDFPALLEDAPSPESEENADESGLFRMAEARGTCRVMCFHPCSNVTLPLMSQSEVETVINEWALQTEQLGQTYTWVQVFENKGAIMGCSNPHPHCQIWASSFLPNEPRLKDKSQRAYFEKTGKPLLVDYVSRELKKNERTVLVSDHWVALVPFWAVWPYETMLVPKRHVTRLYELNAAEKSDLASIMRKLLTKYDNLFSTSFPYSMGWHGAPTGEYLNQDVSHWQLHATYLPPLLRSATVQKFMVGYEMLAQPQRDLTPEQAADTLRALSEVHYTQSSQADK
;
A
#
# COMPACT_ATOMS: atom_id res chain seq x y z
N MET A 1 -19.00 -0.42 -0.81
CA MET A 1 -20.00 -1.40 -0.34
C MET A 1 -20.37 -1.02 1.08
N THR A 2 -21.65 -0.76 1.35
CA THR A 2 -22.20 -0.48 2.69
C THR A 2 -22.91 -1.73 3.24
N VAL A 3 -23.46 -1.65 4.45
CA VAL A 3 -24.28 -2.73 5.05
C VAL A 3 -25.53 -3.07 4.22
N ASP A 4 -25.96 -2.17 3.33
CA ASP A 4 -27.16 -2.32 2.50
C ASP A 4 -26.88 -2.86 1.08
N THR A 5 -25.61 -3.15 0.76
CA THR A 5 -25.21 -3.58 -0.59
C THR A 5 -24.46 -4.89 -0.52
N ASN A 6 -24.80 -5.84 -1.38
CA ASN A 6 -24.09 -7.12 -1.46
C ASN A 6 -23.00 -7.13 -2.55
N PRO A 7 -22.00 -8.04 -2.47
CA PRO A 7 -20.90 -8.12 -3.42
C PRO A 7 -21.31 -8.27 -4.89
N PHE A 8 -22.44 -8.90 -5.20
CA PHE A 8 -22.90 -9.07 -6.57
C PHE A 8 -23.50 -7.78 -7.13
N GLU A 9 -24.26 -7.05 -6.33
CA GLU A 9 -24.73 -5.70 -6.68
C GLU A 9 -23.55 -4.75 -6.92
N ALA A 10 -22.50 -4.86 -6.10
CA ALA A 10 -21.29 -4.05 -6.21
C ALA A 10 -20.34 -4.46 -7.36
N GLY A 11 -20.69 -5.46 -8.18
CA GLY A 11 -19.84 -5.93 -9.28
C GLY A 11 -18.63 -6.77 -8.85
N LEU A 12 -18.53 -7.15 -7.57
CA LEU A 12 -17.42 -7.94 -7.00
C LEU A 12 -17.61 -9.46 -7.13
N GLY A 13 -18.63 -9.89 -7.87
CA GLY A 13 -18.93 -11.32 -8.11
C GLY A 13 -17.73 -12.19 -8.51
N PRO A 14 -16.82 -11.74 -9.40
CA PRO A 14 -15.62 -12.50 -9.76
C PRO A 14 -14.69 -12.84 -8.59
N PHE A 15 -14.74 -12.05 -7.50
CA PHE A 15 -13.93 -12.25 -6.29
C PHE A 15 -14.62 -13.14 -5.25
N VAL A 16 -15.88 -13.50 -5.45
CA VAL A 16 -16.65 -14.37 -4.54
C VAL A 16 -16.54 -15.83 -5.00
N ARG A 17 -15.75 -16.64 -4.28
CA ARG A 17 -15.56 -18.07 -4.59
C ARG A 17 -16.73 -18.94 -4.11
N MET A 18 -17.91 -18.78 -4.70
CA MET A 18 -19.14 -19.53 -4.34
C MET A 18 -18.99 -21.04 -4.43
N LYS A 19 -18.11 -21.54 -5.32
CA LYS A 19 -17.85 -22.97 -5.53
C LYS A 19 -16.79 -23.57 -4.59
N LYS A 20 -16.20 -22.78 -3.69
CA LYS A 20 -15.22 -23.30 -2.72
C LYS A 20 -15.93 -24.33 -1.81
N PRO A 21 -15.35 -25.52 -1.57
CA PRO A 21 -15.96 -26.54 -0.71
C PRO A 21 -16.15 -26.06 0.73
N ALA A 22 -15.16 -25.32 1.26
CA ALA A 22 -15.23 -24.72 2.59
C ALA A 22 -16.37 -23.69 2.69
N ASP A 23 -17.02 -23.65 3.85
CA ASP A 23 -18.01 -22.63 4.17
C ASP A 23 -17.34 -21.29 4.52
N PHE A 24 -18.05 -20.18 4.32
CA PHE A 24 -17.59 -18.86 4.73
C PHE A 24 -18.76 -18.00 5.18
N VAL A 25 -18.47 -17.04 6.08
CA VAL A 25 -19.48 -16.13 6.63
C VAL A 25 -20.17 -15.39 5.48
N GLY A 26 -21.49 -15.57 5.38
CA GLY A 26 -22.32 -14.96 4.33
C GLY A 26 -22.59 -15.83 3.10
N LYS A 27 -21.99 -17.03 2.97
CA LYS A 27 -22.19 -17.91 1.80
C LYS A 27 -23.66 -18.28 1.57
N ALA A 28 -24.37 -18.68 2.62
CA ALA A 28 -25.79 -19.05 2.53
C ALA A 28 -26.67 -17.85 2.10
N ALA A 29 -26.42 -16.67 2.67
CA ALA A 29 -27.12 -15.44 2.29
C ALA A 29 -26.86 -15.07 0.82
N LEU A 30 -25.63 -15.21 0.35
CA LEU A 30 -25.25 -14.97 -1.04
C LEU A 30 -25.88 -16.00 -2.01
N GLN A 31 -26.05 -17.25 -1.57
CA GLN A 31 -26.78 -18.26 -2.35
C GLN A 31 -28.27 -17.93 -2.45
N GLU A 32 -28.88 -17.39 -1.40
CA GLU A 32 -30.26 -16.90 -1.41
C GLU A 32 -30.41 -15.74 -2.40
N ILE A 33 -29.55 -14.72 -2.30
CA ILE A 33 -29.54 -13.56 -3.20
C ILE A 33 -29.40 -13.99 -4.67
N LEU A 34 -28.52 -14.95 -4.96
CA LEU A 34 -28.36 -15.47 -6.33
C LEU A 34 -29.60 -16.24 -6.82
N ARG A 35 -30.39 -16.83 -5.93
CA ARG A 35 -31.62 -17.55 -6.26
C ARG A 35 -32.79 -16.59 -6.49
N GLU A 36 -32.92 -15.58 -5.65
CA GLU A 36 -33.95 -14.53 -5.76
C GLU A 36 -33.67 -13.58 -6.94
N GLY A 37 -32.40 -13.42 -7.30
CA GLY A 37 -31.95 -12.51 -8.34
C GLY A 37 -31.67 -11.11 -7.80
N LEU A 38 -30.81 -10.39 -8.51
CA LEU A 38 -30.48 -9.01 -8.12
C LEU A 38 -31.63 -8.07 -8.49
N THR A 39 -31.95 -7.13 -7.61
CA THR A 39 -32.94 -6.08 -7.87
C THR A 39 -32.30 -4.83 -8.46
N ARG A 40 -31.01 -4.60 -8.12
CA ARG A 40 -30.19 -3.48 -8.60
C ARG A 40 -28.75 -3.91 -8.83
N LYS A 41 -27.98 -3.07 -9.53
CA LYS A 41 -26.55 -3.29 -9.79
C LYS A 41 -25.82 -1.97 -9.94
N LEU A 42 -24.55 -1.98 -9.55
CA LEU A 42 -23.61 -0.90 -9.81
C LEU A 42 -23.28 -0.84 -11.30
N VAL A 43 -23.46 0.34 -11.88
CA VAL A 43 -23.15 0.64 -13.28
C VAL A 43 -22.22 1.85 -13.38
N HIS A 44 -21.63 2.03 -14.56
CA HIS A 44 -20.88 3.23 -14.90
C HIS A 44 -21.74 4.08 -15.83
N LEU A 45 -21.72 5.40 -15.64
CA LEU A 45 -22.46 6.38 -16.39
C LEU A 45 -21.48 7.38 -17.01
N THR A 46 -21.76 7.82 -18.24
CA THR A 46 -21.35 9.15 -18.69
C THR A 46 -22.41 10.15 -18.28
N VAL A 47 -22.03 11.35 -17.87
CA VAL A 47 -22.93 12.42 -17.48
C VAL A 47 -22.66 13.65 -18.35
N ASP A 48 -23.71 14.22 -18.93
CA ASP A 48 -23.65 15.46 -19.71
C ASP A 48 -23.64 16.65 -18.73
N ALA A 49 -22.52 16.81 -18.04
CA ALA A 49 -22.24 17.87 -17.08
C ALA A 49 -21.42 18.99 -17.74
N GLU A 50 -21.72 20.25 -17.42
CA GLU A 50 -21.03 21.42 -17.98
C GLU A 50 -19.99 21.99 -17.01
N ASP A 51 -20.44 22.36 -15.81
CA ASP A 51 -19.66 23.13 -14.81
C ASP A 51 -19.43 22.38 -13.49
N VAL A 52 -20.09 21.23 -13.30
CA VAL A 52 -20.08 20.45 -12.07
C VAL A 52 -20.12 18.96 -12.39
N ASP A 53 -19.23 18.19 -11.77
CA ASP A 53 -19.20 16.74 -11.88
C ASP A 53 -19.93 16.06 -10.71
N PRO A 54 -20.42 14.82 -10.88
CA PRO A 54 -20.94 14.01 -9.78
C PRO A 54 -19.82 13.70 -8.77
N GLU A 55 -20.08 13.80 -7.47
CA GLU A 55 -19.14 13.44 -6.39
C GLU A 55 -19.61 12.18 -5.62
N GLY A 56 -20.92 11.92 -5.62
CA GLY A 56 -21.57 10.80 -4.95
C GLY A 56 -22.78 11.22 -4.10
N ASN A 57 -23.75 10.32 -3.97
CA ASN A 57 -25.06 10.52 -3.35
C ASN A 57 -26.03 11.43 -4.12
N GLU A 58 -25.73 11.78 -5.37
CA GLU A 58 -26.69 12.44 -6.23
C GLU A 58 -27.82 11.49 -6.63
N SER A 59 -29.03 12.02 -6.74
CA SER A 59 -30.21 11.26 -7.12
C SER A 59 -30.17 10.94 -8.62
N VAL A 60 -30.50 9.71 -8.98
CA VAL A 60 -30.61 9.28 -10.38
C VAL A 60 -32.08 9.08 -10.74
N TRP A 61 -32.51 9.74 -11.80
CA TRP A 61 -33.90 9.85 -12.22
C TRP A 61 -34.15 9.14 -13.56
N CYS A 62 -35.36 8.60 -13.71
CA CYS A 62 -35.88 8.12 -14.99
C CYS A 62 -37.41 8.32 -15.00
N SER A 63 -37.94 8.99 -16.02
CA SER A 63 -39.39 9.29 -16.16
C SER A 63 -39.99 9.93 -14.89
N ASP A 64 -39.37 11.02 -14.41
CA ASP A 64 -39.80 11.80 -13.24
C ASP A 64 -39.86 11.02 -11.91
N LYS A 65 -39.12 9.91 -11.82
CA LYS A 65 -38.95 9.15 -10.57
C LYS A 65 -37.48 8.95 -10.25
N VAL A 66 -37.15 9.09 -8.97
CA VAL A 66 -35.85 8.65 -8.45
C VAL A 66 -35.78 7.12 -8.53
N VAL A 67 -34.82 6.62 -9.28
CA VAL A 67 -34.59 5.19 -9.53
C VAL A 67 -33.29 4.69 -8.91
N GLY A 68 -32.37 5.58 -8.52
CA GLY A 68 -31.09 5.20 -7.97
C GLY A 68 -30.33 6.38 -7.38
N TYR A 69 -29.06 6.14 -7.07
CA TYR A 69 -28.12 7.16 -6.62
C TYR A 69 -26.72 6.85 -7.11
N THR A 70 -25.91 7.89 -7.29
CA THR A 70 -24.49 7.78 -7.59
C THR A 70 -23.70 7.39 -6.33
N THR A 71 -22.66 6.59 -6.48
CA THR A 71 -21.73 6.25 -5.37
C THR A 71 -20.49 7.12 -5.37
N SER A 72 -20.08 7.56 -6.56
CA SER A 72 -18.87 8.35 -6.80
C SER A 72 -18.89 8.83 -8.25
N GLY A 73 -18.21 9.95 -8.54
CA GLY A 73 -17.97 10.42 -9.89
C GLY A 73 -16.81 11.41 -9.94
N SER A 74 -16.42 11.80 -11.15
CA SER A 74 -15.45 12.87 -11.44
C SER A 74 -15.36 13.09 -12.95
N TYR A 75 -14.68 14.15 -13.38
CA TYR A 75 -14.33 14.35 -14.79
C TYR A 75 -13.22 13.38 -15.24
N GLY A 76 -13.51 12.55 -16.24
CA GLY A 76 -12.54 11.65 -16.85
C GLY A 76 -11.72 12.38 -17.91
N VAL A 77 -10.54 12.91 -17.55
CA VAL A 77 -9.66 13.67 -18.47
C VAL A 77 -9.34 12.90 -19.75
N GLN A 78 -9.13 11.58 -19.67
CA GLN A 78 -8.85 10.74 -20.84
C GLN A 78 -10.09 10.45 -21.71
N ALA A 79 -11.28 10.46 -21.11
CA ALA A 79 -12.55 10.26 -21.82
C ALA A 79 -13.15 11.60 -22.30
N GLU A 80 -12.58 12.73 -21.88
CA GLU A 80 -13.10 14.08 -22.05
C GLU A 80 -14.59 14.19 -21.68
N GLN A 81 -15.00 13.51 -20.60
CA GLN A 81 -16.40 13.41 -20.20
C GLN A 81 -16.55 13.22 -18.69
N SER A 82 -17.64 13.73 -18.14
CA SER A 82 -18.01 13.47 -16.74
C SER A 82 -18.47 12.03 -16.57
N LEU A 83 -17.97 11.36 -15.53
CA LEU A 83 -18.22 9.95 -15.26
C LEU A 83 -18.79 9.76 -13.86
N ALA A 84 -19.72 8.81 -13.72
CA ALA A 84 -20.23 8.40 -12.42
C ALA A 84 -20.34 6.88 -12.31
N MET A 85 -20.32 6.38 -11.08
CA MET A 85 -20.80 5.06 -10.72
C MET A 85 -22.12 5.20 -10.00
N ALA A 86 -23.12 4.36 -10.32
CA ALA A 86 -24.44 4.46 -9.72
C ALA A 86 -25.09 3.10 -9.51
N TYR A 87 -25.90 2.97 -8.46
CA TYR A 87 -26.76 1.81 -8.29
C TYR A 87 -28.08 2.05 -9.02
N LEU A 88 -28.35 1.22 -10.04
CA LEU A 88 -29.60 1.26 -10.81
C LEU A 88 -30.36 -0.05 -10.72
N PRO A 89 -31.70 -0.03 -10.85
CA PRO A 89 -32.51 -1.23 -11.02
C PRO A 89 -32.02 -2.06 -12.22
N MET A 90 -32.14 -3.39 -12.16
CA MET A 90 -31.61 -4.27 -13.21
C MET A 90 -32.13 -3.95 -14.63
N TYR A 91 -33.36 -3.43 -14.75
CA TYR A 91 -33.94 -3.06 -16.05
C TYR A 91 -33.37 -1.76 -16.64
N LEU A 92 -32.71 -0.93 -15.83
CA LEU A 92 -31.95 0.26 -16.26
C LEU A 92 -30.44 0.02 -16.26
N ALA A 93 -29.97 -1.08 -15.69
CA ALA A 93 -28.54 -1.43 -15.65
C ALA A 93 -28.01 -1.99 -16.99
N ILE A 94 -28.72 -1.74 -18.09
CA ILE A 94 -28.41 -2.23 -19.43
C ILE A 94 -27.57 -1.15 -20.14
N PRO A 95 -26.42 -1.49 -20.74
CA PRO A 95 -25.63 -0.54 -21.52
C PRO A 95 -26.46 0.20 -22.57
N GLY A 96 -26.29 1.52 -22.64
CA GLY A 96 -27.08 2.41 -23.49
C GLY A 96 -28.40 2.90 -22.88
N SER A 97 -28.76 2.45 -21.67
CA SER A 97 -29.92 3.01 -20.96
C SER A 97 -29.68 4.47 -20.60
N GLU A 98 -30.71 5.29 -20.76
CA GLU A 98 -30.70 6.72 -20.48
C GLU A 98 -31.37 7.00 -19.13
N VAL A 99 -30.67 7.76 -18.29
CA VAL A 99 -31.13 8.25 -16.99
C VAL A 99 -30.73 9.72 -16.84
N GLN A 100 -31.11 10.36 -15.74
CA GLN A 100 -30.67 11.72 -15.43
C GLN A 100 -30.05 11.76 -14.03
N VAL A 101 -28.93 12.47 -13.87
CA VAL A 101 -28.28 12.68 -12.57
C VAL A 101 -28.57 14.12 -12.13
N GLU A 102 -29.07 14.30 -10.91
CA GLU A 102 -29.33 15.64 -10.37
C GLU A 102 -28.05 16.27 -9.82
N LEU A 103 -27.53 17.28 -10.52
CA LEU A 103 -26.35 18.04 -10.14
C LEU A 103 -26.77 19.47 -9.76
N LEU A 104 -26.61 19.83 -8.48
CA LEU A 104 -27.00 21.14 -7.92
C LEU A 104 -28.42 21.61 -8.35
N GLY A 105 -29.38 20.67 -8.37
CA GLY A 105 -30.78 20.93 -8.74
C GLY A 105 -31.07 20.96 -10.25
N LYS A 106 -30.08 20.63 -11.11
CA LYS A 106 -30.26 20.45 -12.55
C LYS A 106 -30.22 18.96 -12.90
N LEU A 107 -31.16 18.50 -13.72
CA LEU A 107 -31.17 17.11 -14.23
C LEU A 107 -30.28 17.00 -15.46
N CYS A 108 -29.07 16.52 -15.27
CA CYS A 108 -28.10 16.24 -16.35
C CYS A 108 -28.37 14.88 -16.96
N ARG A 109 -28.36 14.78 -18.29
CA ARG A 109 -28.53 13.50 -18.99
C ARG A 109 -27.36 12.58 -18.69
N ALA A 110 -27.61 11.28 -18.54
CA ALA A 110 -26.57 10.30 -18.32
C ALA A 110 -26.86 8.97 -19.02
N THR A 111 -25.83 8.32 -19.53
CA THR A 111 -25.94 7.08 -20.31
C THR A 111 -25.14 5.96 -19.65
N VAL A 112 -25.76 4.79 -19.50
CA VAL A 112 -25.12 3.61 -18.93
C VAL A 112 -24.07 3.02 -19.87
N LEU A 113 -22.85 2.84 -19.38
CA LEU A 113 -21.73 2.30 -20.15
C LEU A 113 -21.69 0.76 -20.16
N PRO A 114 -21.17 0.14 -21.24
CA PRO A 114 -21.01 -1.31 -21.35
C PRO A 114 -19.98 -1.88 -20.37
N SER A 115 -18.98 -1.08 -20.02
CA SER A 115 -17.92 -1.38 -19.07
C SER A 115 -17.37 -0.07 -18.53
N ALA A 116 -16.47 -0.13 -17.55
CA ALA A 116 -15.63 1.02 -17.26
C ALA A 116 -14.96 1.50 -18.56
N PRO A 117 -14.91 2.81 -18.84
CA PRO A 117 -14.23 3.34 -20.01
C PRO A 117 -12.73 3.03 -19.88
N VAL A 118 -12.21 2.24 -20.83
CA VAL A 118 -10.78 1.92 -20.99
C VAL A 118 -10.41 2.36 -22.39
N ALA A 119 -9.29 3.06 -22.57
CA ALA A 119 -8.78 3.39 -23.90
C ALA A 119 -8.54 2.10 -24.70
N VAL A 120 -8.65 2.14 -26.05
CA VAL A 120 -8.20 1.04 -26.92
C VAL A 120 -7.68 1.49 -28.32
N GLN A 121 -6.39 1.33 -28.69
CA GLN A 121 -5.86 1.28 -30.07
C GLN A 121 -5.19 -0.09 -30.38
N SER A 122 -5.38 -0.61 -31.60
CA SER A 122 -4.96 -1.97 -32.02
C SER A 122 -4.01 -1.99 -33.23
N VAL A 123 -3.03 -2.91 -33.26
CA VAL A 123 -2.13 -3.21 -34.40
C VAL A 123 -2.18 -4.70 -34.77
N GLN A 124 -2.08 -5.05 -36.06
CA GLN A 124 -2.17 -6.42 -36.60
C GLN A 124 -0.80 -7.06 -36.91
N GLY A 125 -0.68 -8.38 -36.70
CA GLY A 125 0.45 -9.21 -37.17
C GLY A 125 0.06 -10.68 -37.30
N GLN A 126 0.67 -11.42 -38.24
CA GLN A 126 0.34 -12.81 -38.58
C GLN A 126 1.56 -13.72 -38.32
N VAL A 127 1.36 -14.89 -37.70
CA VAL A 127 2.43 -15.88 -37.39
C VAL A 127 2.20 -17.15 -38.20
N ASN A 128 3.23 -17.64 -38.89
CA ASN A 128 3.25 -18.94 -39.56
C ASN A 128 4.27 -19.87 -38.90
N GLY A 129 3.83 -21.04 -38.44
CA GLY A 129 4.68 -22.24 -38.32
C GLY A 129 5.09 -22.70 -36.92
N VAL A 130 4.47 -23.82 -36.52
CA VAL A 130 4.94 -24.91 -35.63
C VAL A 130 5.20 -24.60 -34.14
N GLY A 131 4.20 -24.95 -33.33
CA GLY A 131 4.32 -25.13 -31.87
C GLY A 131 3.11 -24.55 -31.14
N SER A 132 2.22 -25.41 -30.62
CA SER A 132 0.98 -25.00 -29.98
C SER A 132 1.20 -24.42 -28.57
N PHE A 133 0.79 -23.16 -28.35
CA PHE A 133 0.79 -22.49 -27.05
C PHE A 133 -0.65 -22.19 -26.60
N THR A 134 -0.92 -22.31 -25.29
CA THR A 134 -2.26 -22.12 -24.70
C THR A 134 -2.76 -20.67 -24.78
N ALA A 135 -1.85 -19.70 -24.83
CA ALA A 135 -2.06 -18.32 -25.29
C ALA A 135 -0.70 -17.59 -25.27
N VAL A 136 -0.41 -16.81 -26.30
CA VAL A 136 0.53 -15.69 -26.21
C VAL A 136 -0.33 -14.45 -26.12
N VAL A 137 -0.41 -13.83 -24.94
CA VAL A 137 -1.05 -12.53 -24.78
C VAL A 137 0.07 -11.50 -24.74
N VAL A 138 0.31 -10.84 -25.87
CA VAL A 138 1.08 -9.59 -25.88
C VAL A 138 0.13 -8.50 -25.38
N VAL A 139 0.47 -7.90 -24.24
CA VAL A 139 -0.28 -6.78 -23.68
C VAL A 139 0.55 -5.52 -23.95
N ASP A 140 0.12 -4.74 -24.93
CA ASP A 140 0.33 -3.30 -24.94
C ASP A 140 -0.96 -2.66 -24.41
N GLU A 141 -0.84 -1.43 -23.94
CA GLU A 141 -1.84 -0.60 -23.28
C GLU A 141 -3.03 -0.30 -24.20
N ASN A 142 -3.80 -1.31 -24.69
CA ASN A 142 -5.17 -1.22 -25.26
C ASN A 142 -5.70 -2.49 -26.05
N ARG A 143 -6.62 -3.29 -25.42
CA ARG A 143 -7.38 -4.52 -25.82
C ARG A 143 -6.65 -5.87 -25.96
N VAL A 144 -7.32 -6.90 -25.41
CA VAL A 144 -7.14 -8.33 -25.70
C VAL A 144 -7.43 -8.62 -27.18
N ALA A 145 -6.44 -9.12 -27.92
CA ALA A 145 -6.58 -9.56 -29.29
C ALA A 145 -7.10 -11.01 -29.37
N GLY A 146 -8.42 -11.17 -29.45
CA GLY A 146 -9.09 -12.39 -29.92
C GLY A 146 -9.13 -13.60 -28.97
N HIS A 147 -10.21 -14.38 -29.06
CA HIS A 147 -10.32 -15.71 -28.44
C HIS A 147 -10.01 -16.79 -29.49
N ILE A 148 -8.91 -17.52 -29.32
CA ILE A 148 -8.73 -18.82 -29.99
C ILE A 148 -9.43 -19.87 -29.14
N ARG A 149 -10.36 -20.64 -29.73
CA ARG A 149 -11.01 -21.78 -29.05
C ARG A 149 -10.53 -23.11 -29.62
N THR A 150 -10.64 -24.13 -28.77
CA THR A 150 -10.59 -25.59 -28.99
C THR A 150 -9.16 -26.19 -28.99
N GLY A 151 -8.88 -27.38 -28.45
CA GLY A 151 -9.71 -28.39 -27.77
C GLY A 151 -8.82 -29.47 -27.10
N ARG A 152 -9.27 -29.96 -25.94
CA ARG A 152 -8.66 -30.97 -25.02
C ARG A 152 -7.33 -30.60 -24.33
N VAL A 153 -7.33 -30.83 -23.02
CA VAL A 153 -6.22 -30.64 -22.05
C VAL A 153 -5.28 -31.86 -22.13
N PRO A 154 -3.94 -31.69 -22.24
CA PRO A 154 -3.00 -32.80 -22.05
C PRO A 154 -2.96 -33.20 -20.57
N ALA A 155 -2.97 -34.51 -20.31
CA ALA A 155 -2.70 -35.04 -18.99
C ALA A 155 -1.18 -35.02 -18.75
N ASP A 156 -0.77 -34.47 -17.60
CA ASP A 156 0.51 -34.67 -16.89
C ASP A 156 1.57 -33.54 -16.89
N ASP A 157 2.13 -33.34 -15.69
CA ASP A 157 2.87 -32.18 -15.16
C ASP A 157 4.40 -32.24 -15.39
N HIS A 158 4.91 -32.20 -16.62
CA HIS A 158 6.37 -32.24 -16.86
C HIS A 158 6.88 -31.07 -17.74
N PHE A 159 7.24 -29.95 -17.09
CA PHE A 159 7.95 -28.82 -17.73
C PHE A 159 9.25 -28.40 -17.01
N GLY A 160 9.88 -29.30 -16.25
CA GLY A 160 11.20 -29.06 -15.66
C GLY A 160 12.33 -29.24 -16.68
N GLY A 161 13.20 -28.23 -16.83
CA GLY A 161 14.45 -28.34 -17.62
C GLY A 161 14.33 -28.02 -19.13
N VAL A 162 13.25 -27.42 -19.58
CA VAL A 162 13.08 -27.02 -20.99
C VAL A 162 13.65 -25.60 -21.19
N HIS A 163 14.60 -25.46 -22.11
CA HIS A 163 15.03 -24.15 -22.60
C HIS A 163 14.05 -23.63 -23.65
N PHE A 164 13.45 -22.47 -23.41
CA PHE A 164 12.64 -21.78 -24.40
C PHE A 164 13.50 -20.74 -25.11
N LEU A 165 13.44 -20.73 -26.45
CA LEU A 165 14.01 -19.67 -27.26
C LEU A 165 12.87 -18.72 -27.65
N VAL A 166 12.94 -17.47 -27.22
CA VAL A 166 12.05 -16.41 -27.68
C VAL A 166 12.84 -15.58 -28.68
N GLN A 167 12.55 -15.75 -29.96
CA GLN A 167 13.21 -14.99 -31.03
C GLN A 167 12.33 -13.80 -31.42
N PHE A 168 12.90 -12.60 -31.34
CA PHE A 168 12.28 -11.39 -31.85
C PHE A 168 12.79 -11.17 -33.28
N GLU A 169 11.94 -11.36 -34.28
CA GLU A 169 12.28 -10.99 -35.66
C GLU A 169 11.85 -9.54 -35.90
N HIS A 170 12.83 -8.63 -36.00
CA HIS A 170 12.60 -7.25 -36.44
C HIS A 170 13.09 -7.08 -37.87
N VAL A 171 12.23 -6.60 -38.77
CA VAL A 171 12.61 -6.29 -40.15
C VAL A 171 13.34 -4.94 -40.13
N LEU A 172 14.68 -5.00 -40.22
CA LEU A 172 15.60 -3.88 -40.44
C LEU A 172 15.39 -2.66 -39.52
N GLY A 173 16.17 -2.63 -38.44
CA GLY A 173 16.33 -1.46 -37.56
C GLY A 173 16.69 -1.87 -36.13
N GLU A 174 17.40 -1.01 -35.42
CA GLU A 174 17.69 -1.18 -33.99
C GLU A 174 16.38 -1.29 -33.19
N LEU A 175 16.19 -2.41 -32.49
CA LEU A 175 15.10 -2.56 -31.53
C LEU A 175 15.55 -1.98 -30.19
N GLN A 176 15.24 -0.70 -29.93
CA GLN A 176 15.35 -0.14 -28.59
C GLN A 176 14.09 -0.43 -27.79
N VAL A 177 14.20 -1.30 -26.78
CA VAL A 177 13.15 -1.52 -25.79
C VAL A 177 13.49 -0.67 -24.55
N ASN A 178 12.98 0.55 -24.51
CA ASN A 178 13.27 1.53 -23.43
C ASN A 178 12.31 1.42 -22.23
N ARG A 179 11.64 0.28 -22.04
CA ARG A 179 10.70 0.03 -20.95
C ARG A 179 10.82 -1.40 -20.43
N ASP A 180 10.56 -1.59 -19.15
CA ASP A 180 10.42 -2.92 -18.56
C ASP A 180 9.21 -3.63 -19.19
N PHE A 181 9.33 -4.94 -19.47
CA PHE A 181 8.22 -5.71 -20.01
C PHE A 181 8.04 -7.03 -19.26
N ILE A 182 6.81 -7.54 -19.30
CA ILE A 182 6.38 -8.73 -18.57
C ILE A 182 5.99 -9.81 -19.58
N LEU A 183 6.58 -11.00 -19.44
CA LEU A 183 6.18 -12.18 -20.18
C LEU A 183 5.34 -13.09 -19.27
N ARG A 184 4.08 -13.33 -19.65
CA ARG A 184 3.15 -14.18 -18.89
C ARG A 184 2.95 -15.51 -19.62
N LEU A 185 3.43 -16.59 -19.01
CA LEU A 185 3.26 -17.96 -19.50
C LEU A 185 2.18 -18.67 -18.70
N VAL A 186 1.10 -19.06 -19.38
CA VAL A 186 0.00 -19.81 -18.77
C VAL A 186 -0.03 -21.22 -19.34
N VAL A 187 0.21 -22.20 -18.48
CA VAL A 187 0.17 -23.63 -18.82
C VAL A 187 -0.80 -24.32 -17.86
N GLY A 188 -1.98 -24.69 -18.34
CA GLY A 188 -3.02 -25.30 -17.51
C GLY A 188 -3.57 -24.35 -16.44
N HIS A 189 -3.47 -24.73 -15.16
CA HIS A 189 -3.84 -23.91 -13.99
C HIS A 189 -2.67 -23.15 -13.37
N ALA A 190 -1.46 -23.30 -13.93
CA ALA A 190 -0.25 -22.64 -13.46
C ALA A 190 0.05 -21.40 -14.29
N GLU A 191 0.50 -20.36 -13.60
CA GLU A 191 0.89 -19.09 -14.19
C GLU A 191 2.33 -18.78 -13.79
N ALA A 192 3.17 -18.50 -14.77
CA ALA A 192 4.51 -17.96 -14.57
C ALA A 192 4.57 -16.54 -15.15
N VAL A 193 5.06 -15.59 -14.35
CA VAL A 193 5.22 -14.19 -14.74
C VAL A 193 6.70 -13.85 -14.66
N CYS A 194 7.30 -13.50 -15.79
CA CYS A 194 8.71 -13.09 -15.86
C CYS A 194 8.77 -11.57 -16.08
N HIS A 195 9.52 -10.87 -15.23
CA HIS A 195 9.83 -9.45 -15.37
C HIS A 195 11.23 -9.27 -15.95
N PHE A 196 11.36 -8.43 -16.98
CA PHE A 196 12.64 -8.08 -17.56
C PHE A 196 12.93 -6.61 -17.30
N HIS A 197 14.03 -6.33 -16.59
CA HIS A 197 14.49 -4.97 -16.33
C HIS A 197 15.37 -4.48 -17.49
N ALA A 198 15.14 -3.24 -17.92
CA ALA A 198 15.92 -2.61 -18.97
C ALA A 198 17.37 -2.34 -18.50
N SER A 199 18.28 -3.22 -18.88
CA SER A 199 19.72 -2.92 -18.94
C SER A 199 20.25 -3.38 -20.29
N LEU A 200 20.80 -2.42 -21.04
CA LEU A 200 21.41 -2.53 -22.36
C LEU A 200 21.85 -3.98 -22.74
N LEU A 201 21.23 -4.53 -23.79
CA LEU A 201 21.77 -5.67 -24.53
C LEU A 201 22.99 -5.20 -25.33
N VAL A 202 24.18 -5.18 -24.71
CA VAL A 202 25.45 -5.02 -25.45
C VAL A 202 26.05 -6.40 -25.68
N GLY A 203 26.06 -6.83 -26.95
CA GLY A 203 26.72 -8.06 -27.35
C GLY A 203 26.46 -8.40 -28.81
N ALA A 204 27.00 -7.61 -29.74
CA ALA A 204 27.05 -8.00 -31.14
C ALA A 204 28.17 -9.02 -31.35
N GLN A 205 27.84 -10.26 -31.70
CA GLN A 205 28.74 -11.10 -32.47
C GLN A 205 28.07 -11.50 -33.79
N GLN A 206 28.73 -11.16 -34.89
CA GLN A 206 28.32 -11.52 -36.24
C GLN A 206 28.47 -13.04 -36.43
N GLY A 207 27.34 -13.75 -36.44
CA GLY A 207 27.22 -15.11 -36.96
C GLY A 207 26.58 -15.09 -38.36
N ALA A 208 26.90 -16.09 -39.18
CA ALA A 208 26.78 -16.11 -40.64
C ALA A 208 25.36 -16.04 -41.27
N ASN A 209 24.30 -15.65 -40.54
CA ASN A 209 22.92 -15.63 -41.04
C ASN A 209 22.12 -14.35 -40.70
N ASP A 210 22.77 -13.23 -40.37
CA ASP A 210 22.13 -11.93 -40.08
C ASP A 210 20.99 -11.96 -39.04
N ALA A 211 20.92 -13.00 -38.20
CA ALA A 211 20.01 -13.08 -37.07
C ALA A 211 20.72 -12.62 -35.79
N LEU A 212 20.17 -11.62 -35.12
CA LEU A 212 20.59 -11.25 -33.76
C LEU A 212 20.12 -12.32 -32.78
N SER A 213 21.04 -12.99 -32.10
CA SER A 213 20.72 -13.92 -31.01
C SER A 213 21.13 -13.31 -29.67
N ALA A 214 20.16 -13.20 -28.77
CA ALA A 214 20.41 -12.92 -27.36
C ALA A 214 20.35 -14.24 -26.60
N VAL A 215 21.43 -14.60 -25.90
CA VAL A 215 21.44 -15.73 -24.96
C VAL A 215 21.17 -15.18 -23.57
N VAL A 216 19.99 -15.44 -23.02
CA VAL A 216 19.68 -15.14 -21.62
C VAL A 216 20.08 -16.36 -20.80
N SER A 217 21.11 -16.23 -19.97
CA SER A 217 21.49 -17.26 -19.02
C SER A 217 20.59 -17.19 -17.79
N SER A 218 19.96 -18.34 -17.51
CA SER A 218 19.20 -18.71 -16.32
C SER A 218 17.73 -18.27 -16.24
N LEU A 219 16.87 -19.28 -16.45
CA LEU A 219 15.49 -19.35 -15.99
C LEU A 219 15.52 -19.57 -14.46
N VAL A 220 15.04 -18.62 -13.66
CA VAL A 220 14.89 -18.83 -12.20
C VAL A 220 13.52 -19.45 -11.92
N GLY A 221 13.44 -20.77 -12.10
CA GLY A 221 12.45 -21.65 -11.46
C GLY A 221 11.01 -21.62 -11.99
N VAL A 222 10.48 -22.80 -12.26
CA VAL A 222 9.03 -23.09 -12.25
C VAL A 222 8.83 -24.06 -11.10
N ASN A 223 8.02 -23.74 -10.09
CA ASN A 223 7.69 -24.72 -9.06
C ASN A 223 6.28 -24.56 -8.50
N ASN A 224 5.62 -25.71 -8.37
CA ASN A 224 4.38 -25.90 -7.64
C ASN A 224 4.57 -25.50 -6.17
N GLY A 225 3.50 -25.00 -5.57
CA GLY A 225 3.48 -24.57 -4.18
C GLY A 225 4.09 -25.61 -3.24
N GLU A 226 4.79 -25.08 -2.25
CA GLU A 226 5.59 -25.76 -1.22
C GLU A 226 7.09 -25.82 -1.55
N GLN A 227 7.85 -25.02 -0.79
CA GLN A 227 9.32 -24.96 -0.71
C GLN A 227 10.02 -24.12 -1.79
N TYR A 228 10.12 -22.82 -1.54
CA TYR A 228 11.38 -22.09 -1.30
C TYR A 228 11.02 -20.64 -0.91
N TYR A 229 11.34 -20.27 0.33
CA TYR A 229 11.26 -18.92 0.86
C TYR A 229 12.40 -18.08 0.25
N GLY A 230 12.03 -17.09 -0.57
CA GLY A 230 12.93 -16.09 -1.13
C GLY A 230 12.11 -14.87 -1.56
N ILE A 231 11.37 -14.28 -0.63
CA ILE A 231 10.52 -13.13 -0.88
C ILE A 231 11.43 -11.89 -1.00
N GLN A 232 11.77 -11.46 -2.22
CA GLN A 232 11.96 -10.03 -2.45
C GLN A 232 10.57 -9.41 -2.41
N GLN A 233 10.25 -8.63 -1.37
CA GLN A 233 8.99 -7.90 -1.30
C GLN A 233 9.17 -6.62 -2.13
N PRO A 234 8.57 -6.52 -3.33
CA PRO A 234 8.78 -5.34 -4.14
C PRO A 234 8.07 -4.16 -3.47
N SER A 235 8.84 -3.16 -3.07
CA SER A 235 8.33 -1.81 -2.89
C SER A 235 7.90 -1.29 -4.26
N LEU A 236 6.62 -1.00 -4.44
CA LEU A 236 6.04 -0.48 -5.68
C LEU A 236 5.90 1.04 -5.60
N ARG A 237 6.03 1.72 -6.74
CA ARG A 237 5.65 3.15 -6.81
C ARG A 237 4.14 3.25 -6.54
N ASN A 238 3.74 4.24 -5.76
CA ASN A 238 2.33 4.52 -5.51
C ASN A 238 1.69 5.04 -6.82
N ASP A 239 0.56 4.46 -7.23
CA ASP A 239 -0.19 4.85 -8.43
C ASP A 239 -0.74 6.29 -8.32
N PHE A 240 -0.98 6.77 -7.10
CA PHE A 240 -1.45 8.11 -6.78
C PHE A 240 -0.46 8.80 -5.83
N PRO A 241 0.74 9.14 -6.30
CA PRO A 241 1.80 9.63 -5.43
C PRO A 241 1.52 11.07 -4.98
N ALA A 242 1.66 11.34 -3.68
CA ALA A 242 1.53 12.69 -3.13
C ALA A 242 2.72 13.59 -3.49
N LEU A 243 3.86 13.01 -3.87
CA LEU A 243 5.07 13.69 -4.31
C LEU A 243 5.53 13.11 -5.65
N LEU A 244 5.90 14.00 -6.57
CA LEU A 244 6.47 13.65 -7.87
C LEU A 244 7.93 14.12 -7.95
N GLU A 245 8.75 13.35 -8.67
CA GLU A 245 10.18 13.64 -8.82
C GLU A 245 10.40 14.86 -9.72
N ASP A 246 9.51 15.04 -10.69
CA ASP A 246 9.49 16.06 -11.72
C ASP A 246 8.41 17.14 -11.46
N ALA A 247 7.99 17.30 -10.21
CA ALA A 247 7.04 18.36 -9.85
C ALA A 247 7.55 19.74 -10.33
N PRO A 248 6.68 20.55 -10.97
CA PRO A 248 7.08 21.85 -11.49
C PRO A 248 7.53 22.75 -10.34
N SER A 249 8.66 23.44 -10.53
CA SER A 249 9.08 24.48 -9.58
C SER A 249 8.07 25.64 -9.68
N PRO A 250 7.64 26.24 -8.54
CA PRO A 250 6.86 27.47 -8.58
C PRO A 250 7.66 28.57 -9.32
N GLU A 251 6.97 29.45 -10.06
CA GLU A 251 7.58 30.35 -11.07
C GLU A 251 8.57 31.42 -10.52
N SER A 252 8.95 31.41 -9.24
CA SER A 252 10.13 32.14 -8.74
C SER A 252 10.59 31.64 -7.35
N GLU A 253 11.89 31.73 -7.07
CA GLU A 253 12.47 31.48 -5.74
C GLU A 253 12.17 32.64 -4.73
N GLU A 254 11.60 33.75 -5.22
CA GLU A 254 11.26 34.96 -4.45
C GLU A 254 9.77 35.05 -4.06
N ASN A 255 9.01 33.95 -4.13
CA ASN A 255 7.56 33.91 -3.86
C ASN A 255 7.18 34.09 -2.37
N ALA A 256 7.60 35.19 -1.78
CA ALA A 256 6.75 36.02 -0.96
C ALA A 256 5.95 36.91 -1.93
N ASP A 257 4.65 37.12 -1.72
CA ASP A 257 4.06 38.37 -2.23
C ASP A 257 4.89 39.56 -1.69
N GLU A 258 4.81 40.76 -2.28
CA GLU A 258 5.63 41.90 -1.80
C GLU A 258 5.54 42.13 -0.28
N SER A 259 4.46 41.65 0.36
CA SER A 259 4.22 41.71 1.80
C SER A 259 4.91 40.62 2.64
N GLY A 260 5.38 39.51 2.07
CA GLY A 260 6.00 38.41 2.81
C GLY A 260 5.04 37.40 3.43
N LEU A 261 3.73 37.55 3.20
CA LEU A 261 2.66 36.78 3.84
C LEU A 261 2.47 35.40 3.20
N PHE A 262 2.50 35.31 1.88
CA PHE A 262 2.29 34.05 1.16
C PHE A 262 3.62 33.49 0.71
N ARG A 263 4.07 32.40 1.33
CA ARG A 263 5.32 31.73 0.98
C ARG A 263 5.07 30.35 0.43
N MET A 264 5.70 30.07 -0.71
CA MET A 264 5.66 28.76 -1.36
C MET A 264 7.09 28.27 -1.59
N ALA A 265 7.27 26.96 -1.57
CA ALA A 265 8.53 26.31 -1.85
C ALA A 265 8.28 25.05 -2.66
N GLU A 266 9.31 24.60 -3.37
CA GLU A 266 9.26 23.36 -4.13
C GLU A 266 9.08 22.14 -3.22
N ALA A 267 8.25 21.20 -3.66
CA ALA A 267 8.03 19.91 -3.01
C ALA A 267 8.20 18.78 -4.04
N ARG A 268 9.42 18.23 -4.13
CA ARG A 268 9.74 17.06 -4.96
C ARG A 268 9.93 15.83 -4.08
N GLY A 269 9.67 14.66 -4.65
CA GLY A 269 9.78 13.42 -3.91
C GLY A 269 9.25 12.20 -4.65
N THR A 270 9.20 11.08 -3.94
CA THR A 270 8.60 9.84 -4.45
C THR A 270 7.79 9.15 -3.35
N CYS A 271 6.71 8.49 -3.73
CA CYS A 271 5.86 7.72 -2.84
C CYS A 271 5.88 6.26 -3.25
N ARG A 272 6.17 5.38 -2.31
CA ARG A 272 6.18 3.92 -2.49
C ARG A 272 5.20 3.24 -1.53
N VAL A 273 4.66 2.11 -1.95
CA VAL A 273 3.86 1.17 -1.15
C VAL A 273 4.65 -0.12 -1.02
N MET A 274 4.74 -0.63 0.21
CA MET A 274 5.48 -1.85 0.51
C MET A 274 4.58 -2.84 1.24
N CYS A 275 4.18 -3.91 0.55
CA CYS A 275 3.37 -4.98 1.12
C CYS A 275 4.22 -5.86 2.04
N PHE A 276 3.76 -6.12 3.26
CA PHE A 276 4.51 -6.90 4.25
C PHE A 276 4.46 -8.41 4.03
N HIS A 277 3.43 -8.90 3.35
CA HIS A 277 3.18 -10.33 3.25
C HIS A 277 2.18 -10.64 2.10
N PRO A 278 2.34 -11.72 1.32
CA PRO A 278 1.43 -12.05 0.21
C PRO A 278 -0.01 -12.36 0.65
N CYS A 279 -0.21 -12.86 1.87
CA CYS A 279 -1.54 -13.13 2.41
C CYS A 279 -2.17 -11.86 3.02
N SER A 280 -3.30 -11.42 2.46
CA SER A 280 -4.04 -10.23 2.91
C SER A 280 -4.69 -10.32 4.29
N ASN A 281 -4.69 -11.51 4.91
CA ASN A 281 -5.32 -11.76 6.20
C ASN A 281 -4.32 -11.96 7.34
N VAL A 282 -3.05 -11.62 7.12
CA VAL A 282 -1.98 -11.69 8.12
C VAL A 282 -1.55 -10.28 8.48
N THR A 283 -1.37 -10.00 9.77
CA THR A 283 -0.85 -8.71 10.28
C THR A 283 0.47 -8.94 11.01
N LEU A 284 1.28 -7.89 11.20
CA LEU A 284 2.59 -7.95 11.85
C LEU A 284 2.65 -8.81 13.15
N PRO A 285 1.70 -8.74 14.11
CA PRO A 285 1.77 -9.61 15.31
C PRO A 285 1.57 -11.11 15.02
N LEU A 286 0.92 -11.45 13.90
CA LEU A 286 0.65 -12.83 13.47
C LEU A 286 1.69 -13.39 12.49
N MET A 287 2.56 -12.53 11.95
CA MET A 287 3.70 -12.95 11.14
C MET A 287 4.72 -13.69 12.02
N SER A 288 5.47 -14.59 11.40
CA SER A 288 6.64 -15.23 12.01
C SER A 288 7.76 -14.22 12.22
N GLN A 289 8.71 -14.59 13.07
CA GLN A 289 9.90 -13.79 13.34
C GLN A 289 10.65 -13.42 12.05
N SER A 290 10.93 -14.41 11.19
CA SER A 290 11.66 -14.21 9.93
C SER A 290 10.94 -13.30 8.95
N GLU A 291 9.61 -13.36 8.89
CA GLU A 291 8.83 -12.50 8.00
C GLU A 291 8.88 -11.03 8.43
N VAL A 292 8.85 -10.75 9.75
CA VAL A 292 9.01 -9.39 10.27
C VAL A 292 10.44 -8.89 10.07
N GLU A 293 11.44 -9.76 10.18
CA GLU A 293 12.83 -9.42 9.83
C GLU A 293 12.98 -9.03 8.35
N THR A 294 12.27 -9.71 7.43
CA THR A 294 12.23 -9.31 6.01
C THR A 294 11.67 -7.91 5.85
N VAL A 295 10.56 -7.57 6.51
CA VAL A 295 9.97 -6.22 6.49
C VAL A 295 10.96 -5.17 6.99
N ILE A 296 11.65 -5.43 8.11
CA ILE A 296 12.64 -4.50 8.68
C ILE A 296 13.84 -4.31 7.76
N ASN A 297 14.32 -5.39 7.13
CA ASN A 297 15.40 -5.30 6.16
C ASN A 297 15.01 -4.46 4.95
N GLU A 298 13.79 -4.61 4.46
CA GLU A 298 13.29 -3.79 3.35
C GLU A 298 13.15 -2.32 3.76
N TRP A 299 12.62 -2.01 4.96
CA TRP A 299 12.62 -0.63 5.46
C TRP A 299 14.01 -0.01 5.51
N ALA A 300 15.00 -0.76 6.00
CA ALA A 300 16.38 -0.31 6.05
C ALA A 300 16.94 -0.04 4.64
N LEU A 301 16.73 -0.98 3.70
CA LEU A 301 17.17 -0.87 2.32
C LEU A 301 16.53 0.34 1.61
N GLN A 302 15.22 0.51 1.72
CA GLN A 302 14.48 1.61 1.11
C GLN A 302 14.94 2.96 1.68
N THR A 303 15.18 3.03 2.99
CA THR A 303 15.71 4.24 3.64
C THR A 303 17.12 4.57 3.15
N GLU A 304 17.99 3.58 3.00
CA GLU A 304 19.36 3.76 2.51
C GLU A 304 19.39 4.22 1.04
N GLN A 305 18.59 3.59 0.18
CA GLN A 305 18.52 3.90 -1.26
C GLN A 305 17.92 5.29 -1.51
N LEU A 306 16.73 5.55 -0.99
CA LEU A 306 16.06 6.84 -1.17
C LEU A 306 16.84 7.96 -0.48
N GLY A 307 17.51 7.65 0.64
CA GLY A 307 18.34 8.59 1.37
C GLY A 307 19.56 9.09 0.60
N GLN A 308 19.98 8.42 -0.49
CA GLN A 308 21.04 8.97 -1.36
C GLN A 308 20.57 10.22 -2.11
N THR A 309 19.27 10.34 -2.37
CA THR A 309 18.69 11.41 -3.20
C THR A 309 17.90 12.41 -2.36
N TYR A 310 17.12 11.93 -1.39
CA TYR A 310 16.13 12.74 -0.68
C TYR A 310 16.59 13.12 0.74
N THR A 311 16.22 14.32 1.17
CA THR A 311 16.54 14.88 2.49
C THR A 311 15.87 14.12 3.63
N TRP A 312 14.65 13.63 3.40
CA TRP A 312 13.90 12.87 4.38
C TRP A 312 13.23 11.65 3.74
N VAL A 313 13.31 10.51 4.41
CA VAL A 313 12.61 9.27 4.03
C VAL A 313 11.69 8.86 5.17
N GLN A 314 10.38 9.02 4.98
CA GLN A 314 9.38 8.69 5.97
C GLN A 314 8.80 7.30 5.70
N VAL A 315 9.22 6.31 6.49
CA VAL A 315 8.55 5.01 6.58
C VAL A 315 7.39 5.12 7.58
N PHE A 316 6.18 4.74 7.17
CA PHE A 316 5.00 4.76 8.04
C PHE A 316 3.93 3.73 7.64
N GLU A 317 3.18 3.20 8.61
CA GLU A 317 2.04 2.31 8.42
C GLU A 317 0.78 2.94 9.02
N ASN A 318 -0.33 2.87 8.29
CA ASN A 318 -1.67 3.16 8.81
C ASN A 318 -2.46 1.84 8.85
N LYS A 319 -2.68 1.30 10.05
CA LYS A 319 -3.40 0.05 10.28
C LYS A 319 -4.84 0.31 10.71
N GLY A 320 -5.78 -0.32 10.00
CA GLY A 320 -7.21 -0.32 10.32
C GLY A 320 -7.96 0.87 9.70
N ALA A 321 -9.24 0.65 9.37
CA ALA A 321 -10.08 1.63 8.67
C ALA A 321 -10.22 2.97 9.43
N ILE A 322 -10.18 2.92 10.76
CA ILE A 322 -10.22 4.12 11.62
C ILE A 322 -9.05 5.08 11.34
N MET A 323 -7.90 4.56 10.90
CA MET A 323 -6.71 5.34 10.58
C MET A 323 -6.66 5.76 9.09
N GLY A 324 -7.78 5.67 8.38
CA GLY A 324 -7.87 6.02 6.95
C GLY A 324 -7.32 4.96 6.00
N CYS A 325 -7.07 3.73 6.47
CA CYS A 325 -6.61 2.63 5.63
C CYS A 325 -7.79 2.00 4.86
N SER A 326 -7.83 2.20 3.54
CA SER A 326 -8.89 1.68 2.67
C SER A 326 -8.61 0.27 2.11
N ASN A 327 -7.34 -0.15 2.08
CA ASN A 327 -6.94 -1.49 1.61
C ASN A 327 -6.51 -2.36 2.81
N PRO A 328 -7.19 -3.49 3.09
CA PRO A 328 -6.92 -4.31 4.26
C PRO A 328 -5.64 -5.17 4.15
N HIS A 329 -5.00 -5.23 2.98
CA HIS A 329 -3.75 -5.98 2.81
C HIS A 329 -2.63 -5.37 3.67
N PRO A 330 -1.79 -6.15 4.35
CA PRO A 330 -0.76 -5.63 5.25
C PRO A 330 0.32 -4.88 4.45
N HIS A 331 0.45 -3.58 4.66
CA HIS A 331 1.43 -2.75 3.95
C HIS A 331 1.84 -1.53 4.76
N CYS A 332 2.99 -0.96 4.43
CA CYS A 332 3.36 0.40 4.80
C CYS A 332 3.49 1.28 3.55
N GLN A 333 3.73 2.55 3.80
CA GLN A 333 4.11 3.54 2.80
C GLN A 333 5.48 4.12 3.12
N ILE A 334 6.17 4.54 2.07
CA ILE A 334 7.48 5.19 2.17
C ILE A 334 7.41 6.43 1.31
N TRP A 335 7.40 7.60 1.93
CA TRP A 335 7.41 8.88 1.23
C TRP A 335 8.76 9.54 1.44
N ALA A 336 9.47 9.81 0.34
CA ALA A 336 10.75 10.51 0.38
C ALA A 336 10.59 11.91 -0.20
N SER A 337 11.13 12.92 0.48
CA SER A 337 10.95 14.33 0.14
C SER A 337 12.29 15.07 0.03
N SER A 338 12.38 16.02 -0.90
CA SER A 338 13.53 16.92 -1.05
C SER A 338 13.69 17.92 0.10
N PHE A 339 12.64 18.09 0.91
CA PHE A 339 12.61 18.96 2.08
C PHE A 339 12.49 18.16 3.39
N LEU A 340 12.83 18.81 4.51
CA LEU A 340 12.64 18.26 5.84
C LEU A 340 11.23 18.59 6.36
N PRO A 341 10.33 17.60 6.60
CA PRO A 341 8.97 17.86 7.04
C PRO A 341 8.91 18.48 8.45
N ASN A 342 7.74 19.01 8.82
CA ASN A 342 7.55 19.77 10.07
C ASN A 342 7.96 19.01 11.34
N GLU A 343 7.48 17.77 11.52
CA GLU A 343 7.78 16.95 12.71
C GLU A 343 9.28 16.61 12.82
N PRO A 344 9.94 16.05 11.79
CA PRO A 344 11.38 15.87 11.77
C PRO A 344 12.19 17.15 12.00
N ARG A 345 11.75 18.29 11.43
CA ARG A 345 12.43 19.59 11.60
C ARG A 345 12.40 20.06 13.05
N LEU A 346 11.26 19.93 13.73
CA LEU A 346 11.15 20.23 15.16
C LEU A 346 12.04 19.31 15.99
N LYS A 347 12.05 18.00 15.68
CA LYS A 347 12.88 17.00 16.35
C LYS A 347 14.37 17.23 16.14
N ASP A 348 14.83 17.60 14.94
CA ASP A 348 16.24 17.95 14.68
C ASP A 348 16.66 19.09 15.58
N LYS A 349 15.90 20.20 15.55
CA LYS A 349 16.18 21.40 16.33
C LYS A 349 16.23 21.11 17.84
N SER A 350 15.25 20.38 18.37
CA SER A 350 15.19 20.10 19.80
C SER A 350 16.29 19.14 20.27
N GLN A 351 16.59 18.10 19.49
CA GLN A 351 17.64 17.14 19.82
C GLN A 351 19.01 17.80 19.73
N ARG A 352 19.25 18.62 18.69
CA ARG A 352 20.49 19.39 18.51
C ARG A 352 20.73 20.33 19.69
N ALA A 353 19.73 21.14 20.05
CA ALA A 353 19.84 22.06 21.18
C ALA A 353 20.14 21.35 22.51
N TYR A 354 19.56 20.16 22.73
CA TYR A 354 19.87 19.35 23.91
C TYR A 354 21.29 18.79 23.87
N PHE A 355 21.71 18.30 22.71
CA PHE A 355 23.05 17.75 22.50
C PHE A 355 24.14 18.81 22.70
N GLU A 356 23.99 19.98 22.11
CA GLU A 356 24.91 21.12 22.29
C GLU A 356 25.03 21.54 23.76
N LYS A 357 23.92 21.47 24.52
CA LYS A 357 23.90 21.84 25.94
C LYS A 357 24.51 20.77 26.86
N THR A 358 24.34 19.49 26.54
CA THR A 358 24.60 18.39 27.49
C THR A 358 25.71 17.42 27.05
N GLY A 359 26.11 17.49 25.78
CA GLY A 359 27.02 16.54 25.13
C GLY A 359 26.44 15.14 24.96
N LYS A 360 25.13 14.94 25.13
CA LYS A 360 24.47 13.63 25.05
C LYS A 360 23.23 13.69 24.15
N PRO A 361 22.96 12.66 23.32
CA PRO A 361 21.72 12.60 22.55
C PRO A 361 20.52 12.53 23.48
N LEU A 362 19.49 13.35 23.23
CA LEU A 362 18.35 13.52 24.13
C LEU A 362 17.67 12.19 24.46
N LEU A 363 17.33 11.42 23.43
CA LEU A 363 16.58 10.17 23.61
C LEU A 363 17.42 9.05 24.24
N VAL A 364 18.74 9.06 24.06
CA VAL A 364 19.65 8.12 24.74
C VAL A 364 19.64 8.39 26.26
N ASP A 365 19.76 9.65 26.67
CA ASP A 365 19.67 10.01 28.10
C ASP A 365 18.25 9.75 28.64
N TYR A 366 17.21 10.07 27.88
CA TYR A 366 15.83 9.81 28.25
C TYR A 366 15.56 8.32 28.49
N VAL A 367 15.94 7.44 27.56
CA VAL A 367 15.79 5.98 27.71
C VAL A 367 16.57 5.46 28.91
N SER A 368 17.78 5.96 29.16
CA SER A 368 18.55 5.58 30.36
C SER A 368 17.80 5.91 31.66
N ARG A 369 17.11 7.05 31.71
CA ARG A 369 16.31 7.46 32.88
C ARG A 369 15.01 6.65 32.99
N GLU A 370 14.34 6.39 31.88
CA GLU A 370 13.13 5.56 31.88
C GLU A 370 13.42 4.13 32.33
N LEU A 371 14.53 3.53 31.91
CA LEU A 371 14.95 2.21 32.38
C LEU A 371 15.25 2.18 33.89
N LYS A 372 15.76 3.28 34.46
CA LYS A 372 16.02 3.39 35.90
C LYS A 372 14.73 3.55 36.71
N LYS A 373 13.77 4.35 36.22
CA LYS A 373 12.48 4.57 36.90
C LYS A 373 11.53 3.39 36.72
N ASN A 374 11.51 2.83 35.52
CA ASN A 374 10.71 1.69 35.09
C ASN A 374 9.18 1.83 35.22
N GLU A 375 8.67 3.05 35.40
CA GLU A 375 7.23 3.32 35.52
C GLU A 375 6.52 3.21 34.16
N ARG A 376 7.16 3.71 33.10
CA ARG A 376 6.57 3.87 31.77
C ARG A 376 7.08 2.89 30.70
N THR A 377 8.07 2.08 31.04
CA THR A 377 8.54 0.98 30.20
C THR A 377 7.37 0.05 29.88
N VAL A 378 7.34 -0.64 28.75
CA VAL A 378 6.33 -1.67 28.43
C VAL A 378 7.01 -3.00 28.14
N LEU A 379 8.06 -2.97 27.31
CA LEU A 379 8.91 -4.11 26.99
C LEU A 379 10.37 -3.68 26.96
N VAL A 380 11.25 -4.57 27.41
CA VAL A 380 12.70 -4.44 27.28
C VAL A 380 13.22 -5.75 26.71
N SER A 381 13.94 -5.68 25.60
CA SER A 381 14.69 -6.80 25.03
C SER A 381 16.18 -6.55 25.17
N ASP A 382 17.05 -7.28 24.48
CA ASP A 382 18.51 -7.07 24.60
C ASP A 382 18.92 -5.70 24.03
N HIS A 383 18.39 -5.35 22.87
CA HIS A 383 18.76 -4.16 22.10
C HIS A 383 17.71 -3.04 22.11
N TRP A 384 16.47 -3.31 22.50
CA TRP A 384 15.36 -2.34 22.36
C TRP A 384 14.59 -2.11 23.65
N VAL A 385 13.91 -0.96 23.68
CA VAL A 385 12.96 -0.58 24.72
C VAL A 385 11.70 -0.05 24.05
N ALA A 386 10.55 -0.63 24.38
CA ALA A 386 9.24 -0.05 24.11
C ALA A 386 8.73 0.58 25.40
N LEU A 387 8.29 1.84 25.35
CA LEU A 387 7.78 2.57 26.50
C LEU A 387 6.63 3.50 26.10
N VAL A 388 5.78 3.89 27.05
CA VAL A 388 4.84 4.99 26.86
C VAL A 388 5.58 6.29 27.20
N PRO A 389 5.82 7.20 26.24
CA PRO A 389 6.61 8.39 26.54
C PRO A 389 5.91 9.25 27.59
N PHE A 390 6.69 9.92 28.44
CA PHE A 390 6.17 10.81 29.48
C PHE A 390 5.24 11.90 28.90
N TRP A 391 5.50 12.31 27.66
CA TRP A 391 4.72 13.31 26.92
C TRP A 391 3.68 12.70 25.97
N ALA A 392 3.34 11.42 26.11
CA ALA A 392 2.38 10.73 25.25
C ALA A 392 1.06 11.53 25.12
N VAL A 393 0.54 11.65 23.91
CA VAL A 393 -0.75 12.31 23.61
C VAL A 393 -1.85 11.28 23.38
N TRP A 394 -1.56 10.21 22.65
CA TRP A 394 -2.52 9.15 22.36
C TRP A 394 -2.67 8.19 23.55
N PRO A 395 -3.83 7.55 23.76
CA PRO A 395 -4.14 6.84 25.00
C PRO A 395 -3.08 5.80 25.37
N TYR A 396 -2.74 4.96 24.42
CA TYR A 396 -1.73 3.90 24.53
C TYR A 396 -0.56 4.17 23.60
N GLU A 397 -0.17 5.43 23.42
CA GLU A 397 1.01 5.80 22.61
C GLU A 397 2.25 5.07 23.10
N THR A 398 3.06 4.54 22.17
CA THR A 398 4.36 3.98 22.53
C THR A 398 5.47 4.49 21.63
N MET A 399 6.65 4.64 22.21
CA MET A 399 7.89 4.89 21.51
C MET A 399 8.79 3.65 21.62
N LEU A 400 9.35 3.23 20.49
CA LEU A 400 10.27 2.10 20.40
C LEU A 400 11.66 2.63 20.02
N VAL A 401 12.66 2.40 20.87
CA VAL A 401 13.98 3.04 20.76
C VAL A 401 15.08 1.98 20.96
N PRO A 402 16.15 1.96 20.14
CA PRO A 402 17.28 1.10 20.40
C PRO A 402 18.07 1.64 21.60
N LYS A 403 18.64 0.74 22.41
CA LYS A 403 19.47 1.10 23.56
C LYS A 403 20.83 1.65 23.13
N ARG A 404 21.36 1.16 22.01
CA ARG A 404 22.57 1.69 21.39
C ARG A 404 22.24 3.03 20.72
N HIS A 405 23.20 3.95 20.74
CA HIS A 405 23.12 5.15 19.93
C HIS A 405 23.21 4.78 18.44
N VAL A 406 22.10 4.99 17.74
CA VAL A 406 21.92 4.71 16.31
C VAL A 406 21.15 5.87 15.72
N THR A 407 21.59 6.42 14.60
CA THR A 407 20.94 7.61 14.03
C THR A 407 19.96 7.25 12.92
N ARG A 408 20.21 6.17 12.17
CA ARG A 408 19.38 5.77 11.02
C ARG A 408 19.06 4.27 11.01
N LEU A 409 17.99 3.90 10.33
CA LEU A 409 17.47 2.53 10.34
C LEU A 409 18.44 1.50 9.72
N TYR A 410 19.16 1.90 8.67
CA TYR A 410 20.15 1.03 8.00
C TYR A 410 21.46 0.85 8.78
N GLU A 411 21.67 1.61 9.87
CA GLU A 411 22.83 1.47 10.77
C GLU A 411 22.63 0.38 11.84
N LEU A 412 21.45 -0.26 11.86
CA LEU A 412 21.17 -1.41 12.72
C LEU A 412 21.91 -2.65 12.22
N ASN A 413 22.57 -3.36 13.14
CA ASN A 413 23.19 -4.64 12.83
C ASN A 413 22.15 -5.79 12.81
N ALA A 414 22.56 -6.98 12.35
CA ALA A 414 21.66 -8.12 12.20
C ALA A 414 20.98 -8.55 13.52
N ALA A 415 21.71 -8.53 14.64
CA ALA A 415 21.16 -8.88 15.96
C ALA A 415 20.13 -7.85 16.42
N GLU A 416 20.38 -6.56 16.17
CA GLU A 416 19.44 -5.49 16.50
C GLU A 416 18.17 -5.54 15.65
N LYS A 417 18.27 -5.92 14.37
CA LYS A 417 17.10 -6.12 13.49
C LYS A 417 16.28 -7.34 13.88
N SER A 418 16.92 -8.45 14.25
CA SER A 418 16.24 -9.64 14.75
C SER A 418 15.52 -9.35 16.08
N ASP A 419 16.20 -8.68 17.00
CA ASP A 419 15.60 -8.29 18.26
C ASP A 419 14.47 -7.26 18.07
N LEU A 420 14.59 -6.36 17.09
CA LEU A 420 13.52 -5.45 16.68
C LEU A 420 12.27 -6.21 16.21
N ALA A 421 12.42 -7.22 15.35
CA ALA A 421 11.30 -8.05 14.92
C ALA A 421 10.60 -8.72 16.11
N SER A 422 11.39 -9.25 17.05
CA SER A 422 10.87 -9.91 18.25
C SER A 422 10.07 -8.96 19.14
N ILE A 423 10.64 -7.80 19.49
CA ILE A 423 9.98 -6.83 20.38
C ILE A 423 8.76 -6.18 19.70
N MET A 424 8.80 -5.95 18.38
CA MET A 424 7.65 -5.45 17.62
C MET A 424 6.49 -6.44 17.66
N ARG A 425 6.74 -7.74 17.41
CA ARG A 425 5.69 -8.77 17.50
C ARG A 425 5.05 -8.82 18.89
N LYS A 426 5.85 -8.74 19.95
CA LYS A 426 5.37 -8.71 21.34
C LYS A 426 4.55 -7.46 21.63
N LEU A 427 5.02 -6.28 21.23
CA LEU A 427 4.32 -5.01 21.42
C LEU A 427 2.97 -5.00 20.70
N LEU A 428 2.96 -5.38 19.43
CA LEU A 428 1.75 -5.41 18.62
C LEU A 428 0.77 -6.50 19.08
N THR A 429 1.27 -7.60 19.63
CA THR A 429 0.42 -8.62 20.28
C THR A 429 -0.24 -8.07 21.54
N LYS A 430 0.50 -7.32 22.38
CA LYS A 430 -0.08 -6.64 23.54
C LYS A 430 -1.14 -5.62 23.12
N TYR A 431 -0.93 -4.89 22.03
CA TYR A 431 -1.96 -4.01 21.48
C TYR A 431 -3.23 -4.75 21.08
N ASP A 432 -3.11 -5.83 20.28
CA ASP A 432 -4.28 -6.59 19.85
C ASP A 432 -5.01 -7.25 21.04
N ASN A 433 -4.25 -7.68 22.06
CA ASN A 433 -4.80 -8.26 23.29
C ASN A 433 -5.54 -7.25 24.17
N LEU A 434 -5.18 -5.97 24.16
CA LEU A 434 -5.72 -4.95 25.06
C LEU A 434 -7.26 -4.88 25.01
N PHE A 435 -7.83 -4.97 23.81
CA PHE A 435 -9.28 -5.06 23.60
C PHE A 435 -9.71 -6.27 22.78
N SER A 436 -8.84 -7.28 22.66
CA SER A 436 -9.09 -8.53 21.92
C SER A 436 -9.63 -8.27 20.50
N THR A 437 -8.95 -7.37 19.78
CA THR A 437 -9.30 -6.92 18.42
C THR A 437 -8.03 -6.61 17.64
N SER A 438 -8.12 -6.53 16.31
CA SER A 438 -7.01 -6.01 15.51
C SER A 438 -6.87 -4.52 15.80
N PHE A 439 -5.84 -4.15 16.57
CA PHE A 439 -5.68 -2.83 17.14
C PHE A 439 -5.21 -1.84 16.06
N PRO A 440 -5.97 -0.76 15.79
CA PRO A 440 -5.60 0.24 14.80
C PRO A 440 -4.50 1.16 15.34
N TYR A 441 -3.65 1.66 14.46
CA TYR A 441 -2.65 2.68 14.78
C TYR A 441 -2.09 3.32 13.51
N SER A 442 -1.53 4.51 13.65
CA SER A 442 -0.49 5.01 12.74
C SER A 442 0.85 4.83 13.41
N MET A 443 1.84 4.33 12.68
CA MET A 443 3.22 4.26 13.16
C MET A 443 4.20 4.78 12.13
N GLY A 444 5.37 5.21 12.57
CA GLY A 444 6.43 5.61 11.65
C GLY A 444 7.79 5.71 12.32
N TRP A 445 8.83 5.64 11.49
CA TRP A 445 10.22 5.74 11.90
C TRP A 445 10.73 7.18 11.78
N HIS A 446 11.56 7.59 12.75
CA HIS A 446 12.28 8.85 12.73
C HIS A 446 13.76 8.57 12.99
N GLY A 447 14.61 8.88 12.02
CA GLY A 447 16.06 8.85 12.12
C GLY A 447 16.66 10.19 11.67
N ALA A 448 17.99 10.30 11.68
CA ALA A 448 18.68 11.48 11.17
C ALA A 448 18.35 11.72 9.68
N PRO A 449 18.26 12.99 9.23
CA PRO A 449 18.05 13.32 7.83
C PRO A 449 19.16 12.75 6.94
N THR A 450 18.82 12.58 5.67
CA THR A 450 19.64 11.97 4.61
C THR A 450 19.96 13.01 3.52
N GLY A 451 20.28 12.59 2.30
CA GLY A 451 20.65 13.48 1.20
C GLY A 451 21.87 14.33 1.57
N GLU A 452 21.70 15.65 1.53
CA GLU A 452 22.76 16.61 1.88
C GLU A 452 23.27 16.48 3.33
N TYR A 453 22.53 15.82 4.23
CA TYR A 453 22.90 15.62 5.62
C TYR A 453 23.73 14.35 5.87
N LEU A 454 23.94 13.49 4.87
CA LEU A 454 24.72 12.25 5.03
C LEU A 454 26.16 12.51 5.49
N ASN A 455 26.74 13.64 5.09
CA ASN A 455 28.12 14.03 5.43
C ASN A 455 28.20 15.05 6.58
N GLN A 456 27.08 15.33 7.26
CA GLN A 456 27.03 16.28 8.37
C GLN A 456 27.05 15.55 9.72
N ASP A 457 27.46 16.26 10.78
CA ASP A 457 27.32 15.74 12.13
C ASP A 457 25.85 15.69 12.52
N VAL A 458 25.37 14.46 12.69
CA VAL A 458 24.01 14.12 13.12
C VAL A 458 24.02 13.37 14.46
N SER A 459 25.09 13.47 15.24
CA SER A 459 25.27 12.77 16.52
C SER A 459 24.18 13.09 17.54
N HIS A 460 23.46 14.20 17.39
CA HIS A 460 22.32 14.56 18.25
C HIS A 460 21.08 13.69 18.04
N TRP A 461 20.95 13.03 16.88
CA TRP A 461 19.81 12.17 16.58
C TRP A 461 19.88 10.82 17.28
N GLN A 462 18.70 10.28 17.55
CA GLN A 462 18.49 8.89 17.93
C GLN A 462 17.29 8.34 17.16
N LEU A 463 17.51 7.23 16.46
CA LEU A 463 16.49 6.46 15.78
C LEU A 463 15.39 6.04 16.76
N HIS A 464 14.12 6.23 16.37
CA HIS A 464 12.98 5.73 17.13
C HIS A 464 11.77 5.53 16.23
N ALA A 465 10.90 4.59 16.59
CA ALA A 465 9.55 4.50 16.05
C ALA A 465 8.53 5.07 17.04
N THR A 466 7.43 5.60 16.52
CA THR A 466 6.29 6.08 17.31
C THR A 466 5.03 5.36 16.85
N TYR A 467 4.20 4.90 17.79
CA TYR A 467 2.89 4.30 17.54
C TYR A 467 1.81 5.20 18.16
N LEU A 468 0.81 5.57 17.35
CA LEU A 468 -0.27 6.49 17.68
C LEU A 468 -1.63 5.78 17.55
N PRO A 469 -2.02 4.93 18.53
CA PRO A 469 -3.28 4.21 18.47
C PRO A 469 -4.47 5.06 18.96
N PRO A 470 -5.64 5.00 18.30
CA PRO A 470 -6.79 5.82 18.65
C PRO A 470 -7.68 5.20 19.75
N LEU A 471 -7.63 3.88 19.98
CA LEU A 471 -8.54 3.23 20.92
C LEU A 471 -8.24 3.63 22.37
N LEU A 472 -9.31 3.88 23.15
CA LEU A 472 -9.21 4.41 24.51
C LEU A 472 -9.81 3.47 25.56
N ARG A 473 -11.08 3.04 25.42
CA ARG A 473 -11.78 2.25 26.45
C ARG A 473 -12.18 0.84 26.02
N SER A 474 -12.35 0.62 24.72
CA SER A 474 -12.75 -0.67 24.16
C SER A 474 -12.41 -0.72 22.67
N ALA A 475 -12.72 -1.85 22.02
CA ALA A 475 -12.64 -2.01 20.56
C ALA A 475 -13.51 -1.02 19.77
N THR A 476 -14.49 -0.37 20.40
CA THR A 476 -15.46 0.53 19.76
C THR A 476 -15.41 1.96 20.28
N VAL A 477 -14.62 2.23 21.33
CA VAL A 477 -14.51 3.56 21.95
C VAL A 477 -13.10 4.11 21.74
N GLN A 478 -13.02 5.06 20.81
CA GLN A 478 -11.78 5.74 20.43
C GLN A 478 -11.69 7.17 20.99
N LYS A 479 -10.47 7.66 21.08
CA LYS A 479 -10.15 9.06 21.27
C LYS A 479 -10.39 9.82 19.97
N PHE A 480 -10.92 11.04 20.09
CA PHE A 480 -11.03 12.00 19.00
C PHE A 480 -10.15 13.21 19.32
N MET A 481 -9.17 13.49 18.46
CA MET A 481 -8.34 14.70 18.55
C MET A 481 -9.07 15.85 17.85
N VAL A 482 -10.01 16.48 18.54
CA VAL A 482 -10.94 17.49 17.99
C VAL A 482 -11.02 18.71 18.89
N GLY A 483 -11.81 19.72 18.53
CA GLY A 483 -12.19 20.81 19.43
C GLY A 483 -11.00 21.51 20.10
N TYR A 484 -10.81 21.26 21.40
CA TYR A 484 -9.72 21.84 22.18
C TYR A 484 -8.33 21.40 21.68
N GLU A 485 -8.16 20.14 21.28
CA GLU A 485 -6.88 19.65 20.76
C GLU A 485 -6.50 20.21 19.39
N MET A 486 -7.48 20.60 18.57
CA MET A 486 -7.23 21.26 17.28
C MET A 486 -6.96 22.76 17.41
N LEU A 487 -7.51 23.41 18.43
CA LEU A 487 -7.51 24.88 18.57
C LEU A 487 -6.65 25.41 19.72
N ALA A 488 -6.16 24.56 20.63
CA ALA A 488 -5.38 24.97 21.78
C ALA A 488 -4.17 24.06 22.03
N GLN A 489 -4.36 22.88 22.60
CA GLN A 489 -3.27 21.95 22.89
C GLN A 489 -3.78 20.51 23.09
N PRO A 490 -2.92 19.48 22.93
CA PRO A 490 -3.28 18.12 23.24
C PRO A 490 -3.75 17.92 24.70
N GLN A 491 -4.78 17.08 24.89
CA GLN A 491 -5.27 16.63 26.19
C GLN A 491 -5.29 15.10 26.23
N ARG A 492 -5.19 14.48 27.41
CA ARG A 492 -5.41 13.03 27.59
C ARG A 492 -6.09 12.72 28.93
N ASP A 493 -6.89 11.65 28.95
CA ASP A 493 -7.63 11.21 30.14
C ASP A 493 -6.87 10.22 31.03
N LEU A 494 -6.09 9.33 30.41
CA LEU A 494 -5.34 8.25 31.07
C LEU A 494 -3.89 8.69 31.25
N THR A 495 -3.26 8.57 32.42
CA THR A 495 -1.83 8.93 32.55
C THR A 495 -0.91 7.98 31.75
N PRO A 496 0.27 8.44 31.30
CA PRO A 496 1.26 7.58 30.65
C PRO A 496 1.66 6.35 31.49
N GLU A 497 1.74 6.50 32.80
CA GLU A 497 2.09 5.44 33.75
C GLU A 497 1.01 4.36 33.79
N GLN A 498 -0.27 4.76 33.91
CA GLN A 498 -1.39 3.81 33.88
C GLN A 498 -1.50 3.08 32.53
N ALA A 499 -1.24 3.78 31.42
CA ALA A 499 -1.21 3.16 30.09
C ALA A 499 -0.11 2.11 29.99
N ALA A 500 1.10 2.44 30.47
CA ALA A 500 2.22 1.51 30.50
C ALA A 500 1.95 0.28 31.37
N ASP A 501 1.42 0.48 32.58
CA ASP A 501 1.05 -0.61 33.49
C ASP A 501 0.02 -1.56 32.85
N THR A 502 -0.98 -1.00 32.18
CA THR A 502 -2.00 -1.78 31.47
C THR A 502 -1.36 -2.63 30.37
N LEU A 503 -0.54 -2.04 29.49
CA LEU A 503 0.11 -2.75 28.39
C LEU A 503 1.08 -3.82 28.89
N ARG A 504 1.83 -3.50 29.95
CA ARG A 504 2.81 -4.40 30.58
C ARG A 504 2.14 -5.67 31.11
N ALA A 505 0.96 -5.55 31.72
CA ALA A 505 0.22 -6.65 32.32
C ALA A 505 -0.37 -7.65 31.30
N LEU A 506 -0.50 -7.27 30.02
CA LEU A 506 -1.09 -8.13 28.99
C LEU A 506 -0.18 -9.30 28.58
N SER A 507 -0.77 -10.37 28.09
CA SER A 507 -0.03 -11.52 27.56
C SER A 507 0.79 -11.16 26.31
N GLU A 508 1.94 -11.82 26.14
CA GLU A 508 2.71 -11.83 24.88
C GLU A 508 2.23 -12.91 23.90
N VAL A 509 1.27 -13.76 24.30
CA VAL A 509 0.59 -14.72 23.42
C VAL A 509 -0.67 -14.06 22.87
N HIS A 510 -0.85 -14.09 21.56
CA HIS A 510 -1.98 -13.45 20.89
C HIS A 510 -3.30 -14.14 21.24
N TYR A 511 -4.36 -13.36 21.49
CA TYR A 511 -5.65 -13.88 21.98
C TYR A 511 -6.27 -14.94 21.06
N THR A 512 -6.02 -14.87 19.75
CA THR A 512 -6.49 -15.88 18.77
C THR A 512 -5.83 -17.25 18.94
N GLN A 513 -4.65 -17.31 19.56
CA GLN A 513 -3.91 -18.55 19.84
C GLN A 513 -4.29 -19.13 21.20
N SER A 514 -4.67 -18.28 22.16
CA SER A 514 -5.10 -18.71 23.50
C SER A 514 -6.38 -19.55 23.48
N SER A 515 -7.29 -19.29 22.54
CA SER A 515 -8.56 -20.02 22.38
C SER A 515 -8.45 -21.44 21.81
N GLN A 516 -7.25 -21.90 21.41
CA GLN A 516 -7.03 -23.28 20.95
C GLN A 516 -6.56 -24.24 22.06
N ALA A 517 -6.18 -23.74 23.24
CA ALA A 517 -5.68 -24.57 24.34
C ALA A 517 -6.79 -25.14 25.25
N ASP A 518 -8.01 -24.60 25.17
CA ASP A 518 -9.16 -25.00 26.01
C ASP A 518 -10.24 -25.79 25.22
N LYS A 519 -9.87 -26.51 24.16
CA LYS A 519 -10.78 -27.42 23.42
C LYS A 519 -10.24 -28.82 23.27
#